data_AF-A0A538GT01-F1
#
_entry.id   AF-A0A538GT01-F1
#
_cell.length_a   1.000
_cell.length_b   1.000
_cell.length_c   1.000
_cell.angle_alpha   90.00
_cell.angle_beta   90.00
_cell.angle_gamma   90.00
#
_symmetry.space_group_name_H-M   'P 1'
#
loop_
_entity.id
_entity.type
_entity.pdbx_description
1 polymer ?
#
loop_
_entity_poly.entity_id
_entity_poly.type
_entity_poly.pdbx_seq_one_letter_code
_entity_poly.pdbx_strand_id
1 'polypeptide(L)'
;MPICVTCGQENPDVARFCLACGAALGVDEAAPNEERRFISVLFVDLVGFTARAEKLDPEDVRAILTPYHETVRREIESFGGVVEKFVGDAVMSVFGAPMAYGDDAERAVRAALAVRDSVQALNNGDGRLDLQIRIAVNTGEALVSLGARPSMGESMVAGDVVNTASRLQSAAPVNGIIVGEETYASTRDAIKYEPMPPVEAKGKAAVVQAWVAGEALFPAGERTVSRGPLVGRGRELGVLQGIWQRVADERTPHLVTIFGPAGVGKTRLGIEFGRAVSELDGRTVRGRSLPYRDSSAYGAFAAQVKQFCGIFESDPIETALEKLHAEAANLLGPSESQEVAGHLAILLGLDREGSVADRETLFFSVRRFIEAVAGDRPTMLVFEDVHWAD
;
A
#
# COMPACT_ATOMS: atom_id res chain seq x y z
N MET A 1 -16.44 -35.48 30.49
CA MET A 1 -16.79 -34.20 31.14
C MET A 1 -15.55 -33.31 31.19
N PRO A 2 -15.49 -32.21 30.42
CA PRO A 2 -14.41 -31.24 30.54
C PRO A 2 -14.44 -30.54 31.91
N ILE A 3 -13.28 -30.46 32.56
CA ILE A 3 -13.07 -29.69 33.79
C ILE A 3 -12.50 -28.33 33.41
N CYS A 4 -13.10 -27.26 33.94
CA CYS A 4 -12.63 -25.90 33.71
C CYS A 4 -11.25 -25.68 34.34
N VAL A 5 -10.25 -25.31 33.53
CA VAL A 5 -8.90 -24.99 34.01
C VAL A 5 -8.84 -23.73 34.87
N THR A 6 -9.82 -22.83 34.74
CA THR A 6 -9.87 -21.56 35.48
C THR A 6 -10.51 -21.72 36.86
N CYS A 7 -11.56 -22.52 37.01
CA CYS A 7 -12.33 -22.59 38.26
C CYS A 7 -12.61 -24.01 38.76
N GLY A 8 -12.09 -25.05 38.10
CA GLY A 8 -12.23 -26.46 38.51
C GLY A 8 -13.63 -27.05 38.36
N GLN A 9 -14.57 -26.32 37.77
CA GLN A 9 -15.94 -26.79 37.57
C GLN A 9 -15.99 -27.92 36.54
N GLU A 10 -16.67 -29.00 36.88
CA GLU A 10 -17.05 -30.04 35.92
C GLU A 10 -18.21 -29.55 35.03
N ASN A 11 -18.07 -29.71 33.72
CA ASN A 11 -19.05 -29.25 32.75
C ASN A 11 -19.53 -30.40 31.84
N PRO A 12 -20.74 -30.30 31.27
CA PRO A 12 -21.24 -31.27 30.28
C PRO A 12 -20.34 -31.32 29.03
N ASP A 13 -20.26 -32.48 28.38
CA ASP A 13 -19.41 -32.68 27.20
C ASP A 13 -19.73 -31.77 26.00
N VAL A 14 -20.95 -31.20 25.96
CA VAL A 14 -21.40 -30.26 24.91
C VAL A 14 -21.09 -28.79 25.23
N ALA A 15 -20.59 -28.48 26.43
CA ALA A 15 -20.38 -27.11 26.88
C ALA A 15 -19.13 -26.49 26.23
N ARG A 16 -19.32 -25.39 25.48
CA ARG A 16 -18.22 -24.57 24.91
C ARG A 16 -17.66 -23.53 25.87
N PHE A 17 -18.42 -23.22 26.93
CA PHE A 17 -18.04 -22.27 27.98
C PHE A 17 -18.42 -22.85 29.34
N CYS A 18 -17.66 -22.49 30.36
CA CYS A 18 -17.85 -22.92 31.72
C CYS A 18 -19.12 -22.31 32.29
N LEU A 19 -20.03 -23.17 32.76
CA LEU A 19 -21.31 -22.76 33.31
C LEU A 19 -21.16 -21.91 34.59
N ALA A 20 -20.04 -22.03 35.31
CA ALA A 20 -19.77 -21.26 36.52
C ALA A 20 -19.11 -19.89 36.28
N CYS A 21 -18.05 -19.83 35.46
CA CYS A 21 -17.23 -18.62 35.32
C CYS A 21 -17.20 -18.02 33.90
N GLY A 22 -17.83 -18.66 32.92
CA GLY A 22 -17.84 -18.20 31.52
C GLY A 22 -16.57 -18.47 30.72
N ALA A 23 -15.52 -19.08 31.30
CA ALA A 23 -14.29 -19.42 30.58
C ALA A 23 -14.56 -20.46 29.48
N ALA A 24 -13.98 -20.30 28.29
CA ALA A 24 -14.14 -21.27 27.19
C ALA A 24 -13.62 -22.67 27.59
N LEU A 25 -14.36 -23.72 27.23
CA LEU A 25 -14.04 -25.12 27.51
C LEU A 25 -13.88 -25.87 26.19
N GLY A 26 -12.78 -26.61 26.04
CA GLY A 26 -12.62 -27.50 24.89
C GLY A 26 -12.39 -26.77 23.56
N VAL A 27 -11.81 -25.57 23.57
CA VAL A 27 -10.90 -25.23 22.48
C VAL A 27 -9.61 -25.97 22.82
N ASP A 28 -9.25 -26.97 22.02
CA ASP A 28 -7.84 -27.14 21.69
C ASP A 28 -7.28 -25.73 21.58
N GLU A 29 -6.22 -25.40 22.33
CA GLU A 29 -5.35 -24.32 21.87
C GLU A 29 -5.07 -24.69 20.43
N ALA A 30 -5.81 -24.10 19.49
CA ALA A 30 -5.55 -24.23 18.08
C ALA A 30 -4.10 -23.82 18.03
N ALA A 31 -3.21 -24.81 17.79
CA ALA A 31 -1.77 -24.63 17.89
C ALA A 31 -1.49 -23.25 17.32
N PRO A 32 -0.80 -22.35 18.06
CA PRO A 32 -0.65 -20.96 17.64
C PRO A 32 -0.31 -21.03 16.17
N ASN A 33 -1.20 -20.49 15.31
CA ASN A 33 -1.15 -20.76 13.88
C ASN A 33 0.07 -20.01 13.34
N GLU A 34 1.21 -20.66 13.54
CA GLU A 34 2.55 -20.16 13.40
C GLU A 34 3.04 -20.62 12.05
N GLU A 35 3.24 -19.64 11.18
CA GLU A 35 3.63 -19.90 9.81
C GLU A 35 4.95 -19.18 9.52
N ARG A 36 5.87 -19.89 8.86
CA ARG A 36 7.05 -19.27 8.28
C ARG A 36 6.62 -18.50 7.04
N ARG A 37 6.82 -17.19 7.07
CA ARG A 37 6.42 -16.29 5.99
C ARG A 37 7.52 -15.30 5.70
N PHE A 38 7.56 -14.87 4.45
CA PHE A 38 8.37 -13.73 4.04
C PHE A 38 7.58 -12.46 4.32
N ILE A 39 8.12 -11.61 5.20
CA ILE A 39 7.46 -10.38 5.66
C ILE A 39 8.41 -9.19 5.50
N SER A 40 7.86 -7.99 5.55
CA SER A 40 8.65 -6.76 5.64
C SER A 40 8.39 -6.07 6.98
N VAL A 41 9.47 -5.80 7.72
CA VAL A 41 9.43 -5.14 9.02
C VAL A 41 9.87 -3.70 8.83
N LEU A 42 9.09 -2.76 9.32
CA LEU A 42 9.37 -1.34 9.32
C LEU A 42 9.59 -0.86 10.77
N PHE A 43 10.69 -0.14 10.98
CA PHE A 43 10.98 0.54 12.24
C PHE A 43 11.04 2.05 12.00
N VAL A 44 10.38 2.82 12.86
CA VAL A 44 10.51 4.28 12.95
C VAL A 44 10.96 4.61 14.36
N ASP A 45 11.85 5.58 14.51
CA ASP A 45 12.37 5.99 15.83
C ASP A 45 12.67 7.48 15.83
N LEU A 46 12.51 8.15 16.96
CA LEU A 46 12.82 9.57 17.08
C LEU A 46 14.29 9.79 17.47
N VAL A 47 14.98 10.66 16.74
CA VAL A 47 16.39 10.95 16.96
C VAL A 47 16.57 11.70 18.28
N GLY A 48 17.21 11.06 19.26
CA GLY A 48 17.59 11.69 20.53
C GLY A 48 16.40 12.02 21.44
N PHE A 49 15.20 11.51 21.14
CA PHE A 49 14.01 11.86 21.90
C PHE A 49 14.01 11.24 23.29
N THR A 50 14.59 10.06 23.50
CA THR A 50 14.78 9.49 24.85
C THR A 50 15.47 10.48 25.79
N ALA A 51 16.57 11.12 25.35
CA ALA A 51 17.30 12.10 26.16
C ALA A 51 16.56 13.45 26.30
N ARG A 52 15.70 13.79 25.33
CA ARG A 52 14.81 14.96 25.41
C ARG A 52 13.69 14.72 26.43
N ALA A 53 13.09 13.54 26.42
CA ALA A 53 11.99 13.14 27.29
C ALA A 53 12.39 13.11 28.77
N GLU A 54 13.63 12.72 29.09
CA GLU A 54 14.15 12.76 30.47
C GLU A 54 14.17 14.17 31.10
N LYS A 55 14.12 15.23 30.27
CA LYS A 55 14.16 16.64 30.71
C LYS A 55 12.80 17.33 30.68
N LEU A 56 11.77 16.66 30.18
CA LEU A 56 10.43 17.20 30.03
C LEU A 56 9.50 16.64 31.10
N ASP A 57 8.42 17.36 31.38
CA ASP A 57 7.34 16.81 32.20
C ASP A 57 6.69 15.63 31.45
N PRO A 58 6.30 14.54 32.14
CA PRO A 58 5.58 13.43 31.51
C PRO A 58 4.35 13.85 30.70
N GLU A 59 3.63 14.90 31.10
CA GLU A 59 2.49 15.44 30.35
C GLU A 59 2.93 16.04 29.02
N ASP A 60 4.06 16.77 28.98
CA ASP A 60 4.63 17.33 27.76
C ASP A 60 5.15 16.24 26.81
N VAL A 61 5.81 15.20 27.36
CA VAL A 61 6.25 14.04 26.57
C VAL A 61 5.05 13.37 25.91
N ARG A 62 3.96 13.19 26.64
CA ARG A 62 2.72 12.61 26.11
C ARG A 62 2.07 13.51 25.06
N ALA A 63 2.07 14.82 25.25
CA ALA A 63 1.54 15.78 24.29
C ALA A 63 2.30 15.76 22.96
N ILE A 64 3.59 15.42 22.96
CA ILE A 64 4.41 15.25 21.75
C ILE A 64 4.20 13.86 21.13
N LEU A 65 4.25 12.79 21.92
CA LEU A 65 4.18 11.42 21.40
C LEU A 65 2.81 11.05 20.86
N THR A 66 1.72 11.59 21.41
CA THR A 66 0.35 11.27 20.98
C THR A 66 0.11 11.60 19.49
N PRO A 67 0.28 12.86 19.02
CA PRO A 67 0.07 13.19 17.61
C PRO A 67 1.09 12.51 16.68
N TYR A 68 2.31 12.27 17.17
CA TYR A 68 3.32 11.50 16.45
C TYR A 68 2.86 10.05 16.22
N HIS A 69 2.46 9.33 17.27
CA HIS A 69 2.00 7.94 17.19
C HIS A 69 0.75 7.80 16.32
N GLU A 70 -0.21 8.71 16.43
CA GLU A 70 -1.41 8.73 15.59
C GLU A 70 -1.05 8.92 14.11
N THR A 71 -0.14 9.85 13.82
CA THR A 71 0.33 10.11 12.45
C THR A 71 1.05 8.90 11.87
N VAL A 72 2.04 8.35 12.58
CA VAL A 72 2.81 7.19 12.11
C VAL A 72 1.90 5.96 11.92
N ARG A 73 1.00 5.71 12.87
CA ARG A 73 0.02 4.62 12.78
C ARG A 73 -0.83 4.75 11.53
N ARG A 74 -1.45 5.91 11.32
CA ARG A 74 -2.34 6.17 10.19
C ARG A 74 -1.62 5.92 8.86
N GLU A 75 -0.40 6.42 8.70
CA GLU A 75 0.35 6.19 7.46
C GLU A 75 0.71 4.71 7.27
N ILE A 76 1.12 3.98 8.32
CA ILE A 76 1.43 2.55 8.19
C ILE A 76 0.18 1.74 7.83
N GLU A 77 -0.93 1.99 8.52
CA GLU A 77 -2.19 1.27 8.33
C GLU A 77 -2.83 1.61 6.97
N SER A 78 -2.65 2.84 6.46
CA SER A 78 -3.15 3.22 5.12
C SER A 78 -2.47 2.45 3.99
N PHE A 79 -1.23 1.98 4.19
CA PHE A 79 -0.57 1.06 3.25
C PHE A 79 -0.83 -0.41 3.56
N GLY A 80 -1.72 -0.71 4.50
CA GLY A 80 -2.11 -2.06 4.93
C GLY A 80 -1.01 -2.79 5.72
N GLY A 81 -0.15 -2.03 6.41
CA GLY A 81 0.74 -2.55 7.44
C GLY A 81 0.03 -2.66 8.78
N VAL A 82 0.52 -3.54 9.65
CA VAL A 82 0.01 -3.69 11.02
C VAL A 82 1.05 -3.14 11.98
N VAL A 83 0.67 -2.14 12.79
CA VAL A 83 1.54 -1.67 13.88
C VAL A 83 1.53 -2.71 14.99
N GLU A 84 2.68 -3.35 15.20
CA GLU A 84 2.82 -4.39 16.22
C GLU A 84 2.90 -3.74 17.60
N LYS A 85 3.80 -2.77 17.78
CA LYS A 85 3.98 -2.11 19.09
C LYS A 85 4.66 -0.76 18.98
N PHE A 86 4.39 0.04 20.02
CA PHE A 86 5.14 1.24 20.36
C PHE A 86 6.10 0.89 21.51
N VAL A 87 7.36 1.28 21.38
CA VAL A 87 8.39 1.09 22.40
C VAL A 87 8.97 2.47 22.71
N GLY A 88 8.31 3.20 23.62
CA GLY A 88 8.62 4.60 23.86
C GLY A 88 8.30 5.44 22.64
N ASP A 89 9.33 5.99 22.01
CA ASP A 89 9.32 6.76 20.77
C ASP A 89 9.52 5.93 19.50
N ALA A 90 9.89 4.65 19.64
CA ALA A 90 10.04 3.75 18.52
C ALA A 90 8.72 3.06 18.14
N VAL A 91 8.50 2.88 16.85
CA VAL A 91 7.36 2.17 16.27
C VAL A 91 7.86 0.99 15.47
N MET A 92 7.29 -0.19 15.72
CA MET A 92 7.53 -1.39 14.92
C MET A 92 6.23 -1.80 14.21
N SER A 93 6.31 -2.02 12.91
CA SER A 93 5.22 -2.54 12.11
C SER A 93 5.64 -3.62 11.13
N VAL A 94 4.64 -4.36 10.65
CA VAL A 94 4.82 -5.53 9.81
C VAL A 94 3.89 -5.46 8.61
N PHE A 95 4.42 -5.85 7.44
CA PHE A 95 3.70 -6.04 6.19
C PHE A 95 3.87 -7.51 5.77
N GLY A 96 2.81 -8.13 5.25
CA GLY A 96 2.79 -9.57 4.93
C GLY A 96 2.16 -10.46 6.02
N ALA A 97 1.73 -9.86 7.14
CA ALA A 97 1.06 -10.53 8.24
C ALA A 97 -0.09 -9.65 8.82
N PRO A 98 -1.24 -10.24 9.18
CA PRO A 98 -1.63 -11.65 8.98
C PRO A 98 -1.95 -11.97 7.50
N MET A 99 -2.08 -10.95 6.64
CA MET A 99 -2.33 -11.09 5.20
C MET A 99 -1.13 -10.62 4.39
N ALA A 100 -0.79 -11.37 3.34
CA ALA A 100 0.27 -11.05 2.39
C ALA A 100 -0.32 -10.71 1.02
N TYR A 101 0.21 -9.67 0.39
CA TYR A 101 -0.30 -9.14 -0.88
C TYR A 101 0.72 -9.22 -2.03
N GLY A 102 1.94 -9.69 -1.73
CA GLY A 102 3.01 -9.94 -2.70
C GLY A 102 3.79 -8.69 -3.12
N ASP A 103 3.32 -7.50 -2.77
CA ASP A 103 4.02 -6.22 -2.84
C ASP A 103 4.35 -5.66 -1.44
N ASP A 104 4.36 -6.52 -0.42
CA ASP A 104 4.54 -6.16 1.00
C ASP A 104 5.82 -5.33 1.26
N ALA A 105 6.92 -5.64 0.57
CA ALA A 105 8.16 -4.88 0.66
C ALA A 105 8.02 -3.46 0.06
N GLU A 106 7.34 -3.33 -1.08
CA GLU A 106 7.10 -2.02 -1.71
C GLU A 106 6.18 -1.17 -0.84
N ARG A 107 5.08 -1.76 -0.32
CA ARG A 107 4.16 -1.08 0.61
C ARG A 107 4.87 -0.58 1.85
N ALA A 108 5.76 -1.39 2.43
CA ALA A 108 6.54 -0.98 3.59
C ALA A 108 7.45 0.23 3.29
N VAL A 109 8.17 0.22 2.16
CA VAL A 109 9.02 1.37 1.79
C VAL A 109 8.20 2.62 1.48
N ARG A 110 7.05 2.48 0.81
CA ARG A 110 6.14 3.60 0.56
C ARG A 110 5.52 4.15 1.83
N ALA A 111 5.16 3.30 2.78
CA ALA A 111 4.70 3.72 4.10
C ALA A 111 5.79 4.49 4.84
N ALA A 112 7.05 4.04 4.77
CA ALA A 112 8.19 4.77 5.34
C ALA A 112 8.33 6.18 4.73
N LEU A 113 8.17 6.32 3.41
CA LEU A 113 8.18 7.63 2.75
C LEU A 113 7.04 8.53 3.23
N ALA A 114 5.81 8.00 3.27
CA ALA A 114 4.65 8.74 3.75
C ALA A 114 4.81 9.17 5.22
N VAL A 115 5.34 8.29 6.09
CA VAL A 115 5.66 8.63 7.48
C VAL A 115 6.63 9.80 7.57
N ARG A 116 7.73 9.78 6.79
CA ARG A 116 8.72 10.87 6.78
C ARG A 116 8.07 12.20 6.40
N ASP A 117 7.30 12.20 5.33
CA ASP A 117 6.69 13.41 4.80
C ASP A 117 5.58 13.93 5.74
N SER A 118 4.78 13.06 6.35
CA SER A 118 3.76 13.42 7.34
C SER A 118 4.35 13.94 8.66
N VAL A 119 5.49 13.40 9.12
CA VAL A 119 6.20 13.95 10.30
C VAL A 119 6.76 15.33 10.00
N GLN A 120 7.27 15.56 8.78
CA GLN A 120 7.70 16.90 8.36
C GLN A 120 6.51 17.88 8.32
N ALA A 121 5.36 17.45 7.81
CA ALA A 121 4.14 18.26 7.84
C ALA A 121 3.68 18.58 9.27
N LEU A 122 3.80 17.63 10.21
CA LEU A 122 3.50 17.84 11.62
C LEU A 122 4.41 18.93 12.24
N ASN A 123 5.71 18.90 11.94
CA ASN A 123 6.65 19.96 12.35
C ASN A 123 6.29 21.33 11.75
N ASN A 124 5.79 21.38 10.52
CA ASN A 124 5.38 22.64 9.90
C ASN A 124 4.12 23.23 10.55
N GLY A 125 3.20 22.38 11.02
CA GLY A 125 2.02 22.79 11.77
C GLY A 125 2.33 23.22 13.20
N ASP A 126 3.37 22.63 13.81
CA ASP A 126 3.84 22.96 15.15
C ASP A 126 5.37 22.90 15.24
N GLY A 127 6.02 24.04 14.98
CA GLY A 127 7.48 24.17 15.02
C GLY A 127 8.12 23.89 16.39
N ARG A 128 7.31 23.76 17.45
CA ARG A 128 7.77 23.34 18.79
C ARG A 128 8.22 21.87 18.82
N LEU A 129 7.65 21.06 17.91
CA LEU A 129 7.83 19.61 17.92
C LEU A 129 9.25 19.25 17.46
N ASP A 130 9.75 19.85 16.37
CA ASP A 130 11.09 19.64 15.80
C ASP A 130 11.49 18.15 15.82
N LEU A 131 10.58 17.30 15.34
CA LEU A 131 10.76 15.85 15.33
C LEU A 131 11.68 15.46 14.19
N GLN A 132 12.68 14.66 14.53
CA GLN A 132 13.58 14.04 13.57
C GLN A 132 13.43 12.55 13.72
N ILE A 133 13.35 11.83 12.60
CA ILE A 133 13.12 10.38 12.62
C ILE A 133 14.24 9.62 11.91
N ARG A 134 14.39 8.36 12.28
CA ARG A 134 15.17 7.36 11.55
C ARG A 134 14.25 6.21 11.20
N ILE A 135 14.25 5.81 9.93
CA ILE A 135 13.40 4.72 9.46
C ILE A 135 14.27 3.63 8.86
N ALA A 136 13.88 2.37 9.07
CA ALA A 136 14.37 1.29 8.25
C ALA A 136 13.30 0.28 7.88
N VAL A 137 13.49 -0.35 6.72
CA VAL A 137 12.67 -1.46 6.24
C VAL A 137 13.56 -2.65 5.91
N ASN A 138 13.19 -3.82 6.40
CA ASN A 138 13.90 -5.06 6.07
C ASN A 138 12.93 -6.19 5.77
N THR A 139 13.22 -6.93 4.71
CA THR A 139 12.40 -8.05 4.22
C THR A 139 13.13 -9.36 4.46
N GLY A 140 12.41 -10.38 4.91
CA GLY A 140 13.00 -11.69 5.15
C GLY A 140 12.02 -12.68 5.77
N GLU A 141 12.50 -13.91 5.96
CA GLU A 141 11.72 -14.98 6.61
C GLU A 141 11.57 -14.72 8.11
N ALA A 142 10.34 -14.88 8.61
CA ALA A 142 10.03 -14.87 10.02
C ALA A 142 8.95 -15.90 10.36
N LEU A 143 8.91 -16.30 11.62
CA LEU A 143 7.78 -17.02 12.19
C LEU A 143 6.70 -16.00 12.56
N VAL A 144 5.50 -16.19 12.03
CA VAL A 144 4.35 -15.30 12.25
C VAL A 144 3.27 -16.04 13.02
N SER A 145 2.90 -15.53 14.19
CA SER A 145 1.80 -16.07 15.00
C SER A 145 0.48 -15.38 14.62
N LEU A 146 -0.33 -16.00 13.77
CA LEU A 146 -1.55 -15.39 13.20
C LEU A 146 -2.67 -15.12 14.22
N GLY A 147 -2.61 -15.78 15.38
CA GLY A 147 -3.52 -15.56 16.49
C GLY A 147 -3.08 -14.46 17.46
N ALA A 148 -1.88 -13.88 17.26
CA ALA A 148 -1.34 -12.87 18.16
C ALA A 148 -2.22 -11.62 18.18
N ARG A 149 -2.37 -11.04 19.37
CA ARG A 149 -3.05 -9.76 19.61
C ARG A 149 -2.01 -8.69 19.98
N PRO A 150 -1.48 -7.93 19.00
CA PRO A 150 -0.51 -6.87 19.28
C PRO A 150 -1.03 -5.82 20.27
N SER A 151 -2.33 -5.53 20.24
CA SER A 151 -3.00 -4.65 21.20
C SER A 151 -2.94 -5.15 22.66
N MET A 152 -2.72 -6.44 22.88
CA MET A 152 -2.54 -7.07 24.19
C MET A 152 -1.06 -7.32 24.53
N GLY A 153 -0.13 -6.85 23.69
CA GLY A 153 1.31 -7.02 23.88
C GLY A 153 1.87 -8.37 23.41
N GLU A 154 1.06 -9.19 22.73
CA GLU A 154 1.53 -10.44 22.12
C GLU A 154 2.36 -10.13 20.88
N SER A 155 3.55 -10.73 20.77
CA SER A 155 4.39 -10.53 19.59
C SER A 155 3.86 -11.34 18.41
N MET A 156 3.66 -10.66 17.29
CA MET A 156 3.15 -11.29 16.06
C MET A 156 4.28 -11.97 15.28
N VAL A 157 5.52 -11.50 15.44
CA VAL A 157 6.65 -11.88 14.58
C VAL A 157 7.89 -12.21 15.40
N ALA A 158 8.51 -13.35 15.10
CA ALA A 158 9.82 -13.73 15.61
C ALA A 158 10.76 -14.08 14.46
N GLY A 159 11.95 -13.47 14.43
CA GLY A 159 12.95 -13.79 13.43
C GLY A 159 14.11 -12.80 13.37
N ASP A 160 15.17 -13.20 12.68
CA ASP A 160 16.36 -12.38 12.48
C ASP A 160 16.08 -11.10 11.66
N VAL A 161 15.02 -11.12 10.84
CA VAL A 161 14.55 -9.96 10.07
C VAL A 161 14.24 -8.75 10.96
N VAL A 162 13.66 -8.98 12.15
CA VAL A 162 13.30 -7.93 13.13
C VAL A 162 14.56 -7.29 13.71
N ASN A 163 15.51 -8.13 14.16
CA ASN A 163 16.78 -7.66 14.71
C ASN A 163 17.61 -6.91 13.67
N THR A 164 17.58 -7.36 12.42
CA THR A 164 18.27 -6.69 11.31
C THR A 164 17.62 -5.35 10.98
N ALA A 165 16.29 -5.26 10.96
CA ALA A 165 15.57 -4.01 10.74
C ALA A 165 15.89 -2.95 11.81
N SER A 166 15.87 -3.33 13.09
CA SER A 166 16.23 -2.43 14.19
C SER A 166 17.67 -1.91 14.07
N ARG A 167 18.62 -2.75 13.64
CA ARG A 167 20.01 -2.33 13.41
C ARG A 167 20.16 -1.36 12.25
N LEU A 168 19.46 -1.62 11.15
CA LEU A 168 19.43 -0.72 10.00
C LEU A 168 18.85 0.65 10.41
N GLN A 169 17.78 0.66 11.22
CA GLN A 169 17.18 1.91 11.72
C GLN A 169 18.19 2.69 12.57
N SER A 170 18.91 2.03 13.47
CA SER A 170 19.90 2.70 14.32
C SER A 170 21.03 3.35 13.49
N ALA A 171 21.37 2.77 12.34
CA ALA A 171 22.36 3.30 11.40
C ALA A 171 21.80 4.31 10.39
N ALA A 172 20.49 4.56 10.38
CA ALA A 172 19.86 5.44 9.42
C ALA A 172 20.32 6.89 9.58
N PRO A 173 20.55 7.63 8.48
CA PRO A 173 20.76 9.05 8.56
C PRO A 173 19.50 9.72 9.13
N VAL A 174 19.69 10.89 9.74
CA VAL A 174 18.57 11.69 10.26
C VAL A 174 17.61 12.03 9.12
N ASN A 175 16.32 11.77 9.33
CA ASN A 175 15.23 11.84 8.35
C ASN A 175 15.42 10.92 7.12
N GLY A 176 16.31 9.94 7.24
CA GLY A 176 16.60 8.96 6.22
C GLY A 176 15.85 7.65 6.41
N ILE A 177 15.71 6.91 5.31
CA ILE A 177 15.10 5.59 5.25
C ILE A 177 16.16 4.63 4.74
N ILE A 178 16.59 3.68 5.56
CA ILE A 178 17.48 2.60 5.11
C ILE A 178 16.68 1.36 4.76
N VAL A 179 17.07 0.67 3.68
CA VAL A 179 16.56 -0.66 3.35
C VAL A 179 17.66 -1.71 3.33
N GLY A 180 17.31 -2.95 3.69
CA GLY A 180 18.18 -4.12 3.52
C GLY A 180 18.20 -4.64 2.08
N GLU A 181 19.08 -5.60 1.81
CA GLU A 181 19.31 -6.18 0.48
C GLU A 181 18.07 -6.78 -0.17
N GLU A 182 17.31 -7.58 0.56
CA GLU A 182 16.11 -8.24 0.04
C GLU A 182 15.00 -7.23 -0.28
N THR A 183 14.85 -6.21 0.57
CA THR A 183 13.92 -5.10 0.34
C THR A 183 14.35 -4.31 -0.90
N TYR A 184 15.64 -3.98 -1.03
CA TYR A 184 16.18 -3.32 -2.23
C TYR A 184 15.91 -4.16 -3.48
N ALA A 185 16.27 -5.45 -3.48
CA ALA A 185 16.09 -6.33 -4.62
C ALA A 185 14.62 -6.41 -5.08
N SER A 186 13.69 -6.44 -4.12
CA SER A 186 12.25 -6.52 -4.37
C SER A 186 11.62 -5.19 -4.82
N THR A 187 12.28 -4.06 -4.61
CA THR A 187 11.65 -2.73 -4.80
C THR A 187 12.45 -1.76 -5.66
N ARG A 188 13.67 -2.13 -6.10
CA ARG A 188 14.58 -1.27 -6.90
C ARG A 188 14.02 -0.77 -8.23
N ASP A 189 12.99 -1.42 -8.75
CA ASP A 189 12.31 -0.99 -9.97
C ASP A 189 11.17 0.02 -9.68
N ALA A 190 10.70 0.11 -8.43
CA ALA A 190 9.61 1.00 -8.00
C ALA A 190 10.09 2.20 -7.16
N ILE A 191 11.24 2.09 -6.50
CA ILE A 191 11.80 3.10 -5.60
C ILE A 191 13.22 3.44 -6.04
N LYS A 192 13.55 4.74 -6.04
CA LYS A 192 14.91 5.21 -6.29
C LYS A 192 15.77 5.01 -5.04
N TYR A 193 16.98 4.49 -5.22
CA TYR A 193 17.89 4.20 -4.12
C TYR A 193 19.27 4.82 -4.33
N GLU A 194 19.89 5.24 -3.23
CA GLU A 194 21.30 5.62 -3.17
C GLU A 194 22.10 4.55 -2.41
N PRO A 195 23.26 4.12 -2.92
CA PRO A 195 24.10 3.16 -2.21
C PRO A 195 24.72 3.80 -0.97
N MET A 196 24.90 3.02 0.10
CA MET A 196 25.58 3.44 1.32
C MET A 196 26.55 2.37 1.82
N PRO A 197 27.51 2.73 2.70
CA PRO A 197 28.38 1.73 3.31
C PRO A 197 27.57 0.64 4.05
N PRO A 198 28.02 -0.62 4.02
CA PRO A 198 27.37 -1.70 4.76
C PRO A 198 27.30 -1.37 6.26
N VAL A 199 26.18 -1.74 6.89
CA VAL A 199 25.97 -1.53 8.33
C VAL A 199 26.62 -2.67 9.11
N GLU A 200 27.49 -2.32 10.06
CA GLU A 200 28.15 -3.29 10.94
C GLU A 200 27.17 -3.87 11.97
N ALA A 201 27.07 -5.19 12.01
CA ALA A 201 26.26 -5.89 12.98
C ALA A 201 27.10 -6.28 14.21
N LYS A 202 26.99 -5.54 15.32
CA LYS A 202 27.58 -5.97 16.60
C LYS A 202 27.12 -7.40 16.95
N GLY A 203 28.07 -8.33 17.08
CA GLY A 203 27.80 -9.74 17.43
C GLY A 203 27.53 -10.70 16.26
N LYS A 204 27.68 -10.29 14.99
CA LYS A 204 27.71 -11.19 13.83
C LYS A 204 28.98 -10.98 13.00
N ALA A 205 29.39 -12.01 12.25
CA ALA A 205 30.55 -11.94 11.36
C ALA A 205 30.28 -11.22 10.02
N ALA A 206 29.02 -11.00 9.65
CA ALA A 206 28.63 -10.46 8.34
C ALA A 206 28.05 -9.04 8.47
N VAL A 207 28.54 -8.14 7.61
CA VAL A 207 27.97 -6.81 7.39
C VAL A 207 26.63 -6.91 6.66
N VAL A 208 25.70 -5.99 6.95
CA VAL A 208 24.41 -5.91 6.25
C VAL A 208 24.52 -4.89 5.13
N GLN A 209 24.34 -5.31 3.88
CA GLN A 209 24.25 -4.38 2.75
C GLN A 209 23.00 -3.52 2.89
N ALA A 210 23.14 -2.23 2.62
CA ALA A 210 22.13 -1.23 2.89
C ALA A 210 22.08 -0.17 1.78
N TRP A 211 20.88 0.40 1.58
CA TRP A 211 20.62 1.48 0.63
C TRP A 211 19.73 2.53 1.28
N VAL A 212 19.89 3.78 0.89
CA VAL A 212 19.01 4.87 1.30
C VAL A 212 17.87 5.00 0.29
N ALA A 213 16.62 4.90 0.74
CA ALA A 213 15.44 5.07 -0.09
C ALA A 213 15.17 6.57 -0.34
N GLY A 214 15.06 6.92 -1.62
CA GLY A 214 14.68 8.24 -2.11
C GLY A 214 13.19 8.31 -2.46
N GLU A 215 12.85 8.86 -3.61
CA GLU A 215 11.48 8.99 -4.09
C GLU A 215 10.93 7.70 -4.74
N ALA A 216 9.61 7.56 -4.75
CA ALA A 216 8.95 6.52 -5.54
C ALA A 216 8.96 6.90 -7.03
N LEU A 217 9.28 5.94 -7.90
CA LEU A 217 9.37 6.14 -9.35
C LEU A 217 8.01 6.14 -10.03
N PHE A 218 7.03 5.44 -9.45
CA PHE A 218 5.68 5.24 -9.99
C PHE A 218 4.63 5.28 -8.87
N PRO A 219 3.33 5.50 -9.19
CA PRO A 219 2.23 5.37 -8.24
C PRO A 219 2.17 3.98 -7.56
N ALA A 220 1.58 3.92 -6.37
CA ALA A 220 1.44 2.67 -5.62
C ALA A 220 0.57 1.64 -6.37
N GLY A 221 1.02 0.38 -6.42
CA GLY A 221 0.27 -0.71 -7.04
C GLY A 221 0.60 -0.99 -8.50
N GLU A 222 1.44 -0.16 -9.14
CA GLU A 222 2.02 -0.48 -10.46
C GLU A 222 3.13 -1.52 -10.31
N ARG A 223 2.83 -2.80 -10.62
CA ARG A 223 3.84 -3.85 -10.63
C ARG A 223 4.81 -3.63 -11.79
N THR A 224 6.09 -3.49 -11.46
CA THR A 224 7.16 -3.42 -12.45
C THR A 224 7.33 -4.74 -13.19
N VAL A 225 7.58 -4.61 -14.49
CA VAL A 225 7.47 -5.69 -15.46
C VAL A 225 8.73 -6.55 -15.40
N SER A 226 8.59 -7.85 -15.13
CA SER A 226 9.69 -8.82 -15.33
C SER A 226 10.26 -8.68 -16.76
N ARG A 227 11.56 -8.52 -16.95
CA ARG A 227 12.10 -8.31 -18.32
C ARG A 227 12.15 -9.58 -19.17
N GLY A 228 11.82 -10.75 -18.61
CA GLY A 228 11.84 -12.03 -19.32
C GLY A 228 10.74 -12.15 -20.39
N PRO A 229 10.91 -13.00 -21.43
CA PRO A 229 9.90 -13.22 -22.46
C PRO A 229 8.65 -13.90 -21.89
N LEU A 230 7.47 -13.57 -22.40
CA LEU A 230 6.24 -14.29 -22.07
C LEU A 230 6.22 -15.65 -22.77
N VAL A 231 6.29 -16.73 -21.99
CA VAL A 231 6.32 -18.10 -22.52
C VAL A 231 4.91 -18.71 -22.51
N GLY A 232 4.52 -19.35 -23.62
CA GLY A 232 3.34 -20.22 -23.67
C GLY A 232 1.96 -19.53 -23.75
N ARG A 233 1.90 -18.23 -24.04
CA ARG A 233 0.64 -17.45 -24.09
C ARG A 233 0.29 -16.85 -25.46
N GLY A 234 0.88 -17.38 -26.53
CA GLY A 234 0.69 -16.84 -27.88
C GLY A 234 -0.77 -16.93 -28.37
N ARG A 235 -1.52 -17.95 -27.94
CA ARG A 235 -2.94 -18.09 -28.32
C ARG A 235 -3.80 -17.01 -27.67
N GLU A 236 -3.64 -16.80 -26.37
CA GLU A 236 -4.37 -15.78 -25.61
C GLU A 236 -4.04 -14.38 -26.12
N LEU A 237 -2.75 -14.08 -26.37
CA LEU A 237 -2.35 -12.82 -26.99
C LEU A 237 -2.98 -12.62 -28.37
N GLY A 238 -2.99 -13.65 -29.22
CA GLY A 238 -3.61 -13.57 -30.54
C GLY A 238 -5.11 -13.26 -30.50
N VAL A 239 -5.84 -13.83 -29.52
CA VAL A 239 -7.25 -13.50 -29.30
C VAL A 239 -7.42 -12.03 -28.91
N LEU A 240 -6.61 -11.56 -27.96
CA LEU A 240 -6.66 -10.17 -27.50
C LEU A 240 -6.32 -9.17 -28.62
N GLN A 241 -5.29 -9.46 -29.41
CA GLN A 241 -4.91 -8.67 -30.58
C GLN A 241 -6.02 -8.62 -31.63
N GLY A 242 -6.67 -9.75 -31.92
CA GLY A 242 -7.81 -9.79 -32.85
C GLY A 242 -9.06 -9.05 -32.33
N ILE A 243 -9.23 -8.93 -31.01
CA ILE A 243 -10.27 -8.06 -30.42
C ILE A 243 -9.88 -6.60 -30.55
N TRP A 244 -8.61 -6.25 -30.26
CA TRP A 244 -8.12 -4.89 -30.40
C TRP A 244 -8.29 -4.35 -31.82
N GLN A 245 -7.99 -5.17 -32.83
CA GLN A 245 -8.13 -4.78 -34.22
C GLN A 245 -9.58 -4.44 -34.57
N ARG A 246 -10.56 -5.22 -34.09
CA ARG A 246 -11.99 -4.87 -34.22
C ARG A 246 -12.37 -3.58 -33.49
N VAL A 247 -11.86 -3.35 -32.29
CA VAL A 247 -12.10 -2.09 -31.55
C VAL A 247 -11.59 -0.90 -32.35
N ALA A 248 -10.39 -0.99 -32.93
CA ALA A 248 -9.79 0.07 -33.72
C ALA A 248 -10.53 0.31 -35.04
N ASP A 249 -10.89 -0.76 -35.76
CA ASP A 249 -11.52 -0.69 -37.08
C ASP A 249 -13.01 -0.30 -37.01
N GLU A 250 -13.75 -0.91 -36.08
CA GLU A 250 -15.21 -0.75 -35.96
C GLU A 250 -15.61 0.35 -34.97
N ARG A 251 -14.64 0.94 -34.25
CA ARG A 251 -14.86 1.97 -33.22
C ARG A 251 -15.92 1.57 -32.18
N THR A 252 -15.97 0.28 -31.85
CA THR A 252 -16.95 -0.28 -30.93
C THR A 252 -16.25 -0.83 -29.69
N PRO A 253 -16.65 -0.44 -28.47
CA PRO A 253 -16.00 -0.89 -27.24
C PRO A 253 -16.21 -2.39 -27.04
N HIS A 254 -15.17 -3.06 -26.55
CA HIS A 254 -15.22 -4.48 -26.20
C HIS A 254 -14.78 -4.67 -24.75
N LEU A 255 -15.51 -5.51 -24.00
CA LEU A 255 -15.13 -5.94 -22.66
C LEU A 255 -14.46 -7.32 -22.72
N VAL A 256 -13.27 -7.44 -22.13
CA VAL A 256 -12.57 -8.71 -22.01
C VAL A 256 -12.23 -8.99 -20.56
N THR A 257 -12.61 -10.17 -20.08
CA THR A 257 -12.33 -10.61 -18.72
C THR A 257 -11.27 -11.71 -18.72
N ILE A 258 -10.15 -11.47 -18.04
CA ILE A 258 -9.08 -12.46 -17.86
C ILE A 258 -9.19 -13.03 -16.44
N PHE A 259 -9.54 -14.30 -16.33
CA PHE A 259 -9.64 -15.01 -15.04
C PHE A 259 -8.62 -16.14 -14.96
N GLY A 260 -8.24 -16.52 -13.73
CA GLY A 260 -7.32 -17.62 -13.49
C GLY A 260 -6.66 -17.55 -12.11
N PRO A 261 -5.96 -18.63 -11.69
CA PRO A 261 -5.31 -18.70 -10.39
C PRO A 261 -4.30 -17.57 -10.12
N ALA A 262 -4.00 -17.30 -8.85
CA ALA A 262 -2.92 -16.41 -8.47
C ALA A 262 -1.58 -16.92 -9.06
N GLY A 263 -0.70 -15.99 -9.46
CA GLY A 263 0.61 -16.34 -10.04
C GLY A 263 0.60 -16.86 -11.48
N VAL A 264 -0.55 -17.17 -12.10
CA VAL A 264 -0.63 -17.76 -13.46
C VAL A 264 -0.19 -16.81 -14.60
N GLY A 265 0.16 -15.56 -14.28
CA GLY A 265 0.62 -14.56 -15.24
C GLY A 265 -0.46 -13.66 -15.87
N LYS A 266 -1.62 -13.45 -15.20
CA LYS A 266 -2.70 -12.57 -15.70
C LYS A 266 -2.22 -11.13 -15.94
N THR A 267 -1.64 -10.50 -14.93
CA THR A 267 -1.02 -9.17 -15.03
C THR A 267 0.02 -9.13 -16.15
N ARG A 268 0.82 -10.20 -16.30
CA ARG A 268 1.80 -10.28 -17.39
C ARG A 268 1.14 -10.31 -18.77
N LEU A 269 0.08 -11.09 -18.95
CA LEU A 269 -0.65 -11.13 -20.22
C LEU A 269 -1.22 -9.74 -20.57
N GLY A 270 -1.82 -9.04 -19.60
CA GLY A 270 -2.30 -7.67 -19.77
C GLY A 270 -1.18 -6.67 -20.10
N ILE A 271 0.02 -6.87 -19.53
CA ILE A 271 1.21 -6.08 -19.85
C ILE A 271 1.66 -6.25 -21.30
N GLU A 272 1.84 -7.49 -21.75
CA GLU A 272 2.28 -7.76 -23.12
C GLU A 272 1.24 -7.33 -24.14
N PHE A 273 -0.04 -7.53 -23.84
CA PHE A 273 -1.10 -7.01 -24.68
C PHE A 273 -1.07 -5.48 -24.75
N GLY A 274 -0.85 -4.79 -23.63
CA GLY A 274 -0.70 -3.33 -23.62
C GLY A 274 0.49 -2.82 -24.44
N ARG A 275 1.59 -3.57 -24.50
CA ARG A 275 2.70 -3.25 -25.42
C ARG A 275 2.28 -3.36 -26.88
N ALA A 276 1.61 -4.46 -27.25
CA ALA A 276 1.08 -4.62 -28.60
C ALA A 276 0.06 -3.53 -28.97
N VAL A 277 -0.77 -3.11 -28.01
CA VAL A 277 -1.69 -1.97 -28.16
C VAL A 277 -0.92 -0.69 -28.47
N SER A 278 0.14 -0.38 -27.72
CA SER A 278 0.97 0.80 -27.96
C SER A 278 1.71 0.77 -29.30
N GLU A 279 2.17 -0.40 -29.74
CA GLU A 279 2.77 -0.60 -31.07
C GLU A 279 1.77 -0.34 -32.21
N LEU A 280 0.48 -0.55 -31.96
CA LEU A 280 -0.62 -0.29 -32.88
C LEU A 280 -1.24 1.11 -32.71
N ASP A 281 -0.45 2.05 -32.19
CA ASP A 281 -0.87 3.42 -31.90
C ASP A 281 -2.13 3.52 -31.02
N GLY A 282 -2.30 2.55 -30.12
CA GLY A 282 -3.31 2.57 -29.06
C GLY A 282 -2.80 3.19 -27.77
N ARG A 283 -3.70 3.65 -26.92
CA ARG A 283 -3.41 4.11 -25.57
C ARG A 283 -3.69 2.99 -24.57
N THR A 284 -2.83 2.80 -23.59
CA THR A 284 -3.04 1.84 -22.50
C THR A 284 -3.01 2.56 -21.18
N VAL A 285 -4.04 2.40 -20.36
CA VAL A 285 -4.13 2.99 -19.02
C VAL A 285 -4.56 1.92 -18.03
N ARG A 286 -3.91 1.88 -16.86
CA ARG A 286 -4.15 0.83 -15.87
C ARG A 286 -4.63 1.39 -14.55
N GLY A 287 -5.58 0.66 -13.97
CA GLY A 287 -6.10 0.88 -12.64
C GLY A 287 -6.09 -0.43 -11.88
N ARG A 288 -5.70 -0.40 -10.61
CA ARG A 288 -5.69 -1.59 -9.74
C ARG A 288 -6.57 -1.33 -8.54
N SER A 289 -7.45 -2.28 -8.23
CA SER A 289 -8.19 -2.26 -6.98
C SER A 289 -7.29 -2.79 -5.87
N LEU A 290 -6.95 -1.92 -4.91
CA LEU A 290 -6.10 -2.26 -3.79
C LEU A 290 -6.96 -2.65 -2.59
N PRO A 291 -6.60 -3.71 -1.85
CA PRO A 291 -7.29 -4.08 -0.62
C PRO A 291 -6.94 -3.17 0.58
N TYR A 292 -6.13 -2.14 0.36
CA TYR A 292 -5.59 -1.22 1.35
C TYR A 292 -5.53 0.21 0.78
N ARG A 293 -5.43 1.22 1.66
CA ARG A 293 -5.83 2.64 1.56
C ARG A 293 -7.32 2.85 1.83
N ASP A 294 -7.60 3.81 2.71
CA ASP A 294 -8.97 4.23 3.00
C ASP A 294 -9.70 4.64 1.72
N SER A 295 -10.94 4.17 1.66
CA SER A 295 -11.83 4.04 0.51
C SER A 295 -12.18 5.38 -0.16
N SER A 296 -11.40 5.82 -1.14
CA SER A 296 -12.03 6.52 -2.26
C SER A 296 -12.76 5.45 -3.08
N ALA A 297 -14.08 5.56 -3.16
CA ALA A 297 -14.84 4.71 -4.05
C ALA A 297 -14.22 4.78 -5.47
N TYR A 298 -14.18 3.66 -6.19
CA TYR A 298 -13.62 3.58 -7.55
C TYR A 298 -12.11 3.84 -7.68
N GLY A 299 -11.30 3.46 -6.69
CA GLY A 299 -9.84 3.71 -6.68
C GLY A 299 -9.09 3.30 -7.96
N ALA A 300 -9.46 2.16 -8.57
CA ALA A 300 -8.87 1.73 -9.84
C ALA A 300 -9.16 2.73 -10.98
N PHE A 301 -10.38 3.23 -11.08
CA PHE A 301 -10.74 4.23 -12.09
C PHE A 301 -10.11 5.60 -11.77
N ALA A 302 -10.08 6.01 -10.49
CA ALA A 302 -9.40 7.23 -10.08
C ALA A 302 -7.92 7.24 -10.49
N ALA A 303 -7.22 6.11 -10.33
CA ALA A 303 -5.84 5.96 -10.79
C ALA A 303 -5.69 6.13 -12.32
N GLN A 304 -6.64 5.59 -13.09
CA GLN A 304 -6.65 5.76 -14.55
C GLN A 304 -6.85 7.24 -14.94
N VAL A 305 -7.79 7.95 -14.31
CA VAL A 305 -8.02 9.38 -14.55
C VAL A 305 -6.77 10.20 -14.19
N LYS A 306 -6.14 9.93 -13.04
CA LYS A 306 -4.87 10.58 -12.68
C LYS A 306 -3.80 10.36 -13.75
N GLN A 307 -3.70 9.14 -14.30
CA GLN A 307 -2.76 8.82 -15.38
C GLN A 307 -3.08 9.57 -16.68
N PHE A 308 -4.36 9.72 -17.05
CA PHE A 308 -4.75 10.54 -18.20
C PHE A 308 -4.36 12.01 -18.02
N CYS A 309 -4.62 12.57 -16.83
CA CYS A 309 -4.39 13.98 -16.55
C CYS A 309 -2.93 14.30 -16.14
N GLY A 310 -2.05 13.30 -16.03
CA GLY A 310 -0.68 13.50 -15.55
C GLY A 310 -0.61 14.00 -14.09
N ILE A 311 -1.56 13.57 -13.26
CA ILE A 311 -1.63 13.90 -11.83
C ILE A 311 -0.76 12.92 -11.04
N PHE A 312 0.16 13.44 -10.24
CA PHE A 312 1.03 12.68 -9.36
C PHE A 312 0.55 12.77 -7.91
N GLU A 313 0.87 11.76 -7.09
CA GLU A 313 0.52 11.77 -5.66
C GLU A 313 1.25 12.88 -4.87
N SER A 314 2.37 13.37 -5.40
CA SER A 314 3.12 14.50 -4.84
C SER A 314 2.54 15.86 -5.21
N ASP A 315 1.56 15.91 -6.13
CA ASP A 315 0.97 17.18 -6.54
C ASP A 315 0.08 17.75 -5.42
N PRO A 316 0.17 19.07 -5.14
CA PRO A 316 -0.84 19.75 -4.33
C PRO A 316 -2.23 19.61 -4.96
N ILE A 317 -3.29 19.66 -4.13
CA ILE A 317 -4.68 19.48 -4.58
C ILE A 317 -5.03 20.51 -5.66
N GLU A 318 -4.57 21.75 -5.52
CA GLU A 318 -4.79 22.83 -6.47
C GLU A 318 -4.20 22.48 -7.85
N THR A 319 -2.96 21.99 -7.88
CA THR A 319 -2.28 21.56 -9.11
C THR A 319 -2.98 20.35 -9.74
N ALA A 320 -3.45 19.40 -8.93
CA ALA A 320 -4.19 18.24 -9.42
C ALA A 320 -5.53 18.64 -10.07
N LEU A 321 -6.26 19.59 -9.47
CA LEU A 321 -7.51 20.14 -10.02
C LEU A 321 -7.27 20.91 -11.32
N GLU A 322 -6.22 21.73 -11.38
CA GLU A 322 -5.84 22.45 -12.61
C GLU A 322 -5.56 21.48 -13.77
N LYS A 323 -4.80 20.42 -13.52
CA LYS A 323 -4.51 19.37 -14.52
C LYS A 323 -5.78 18.65 -14.97
N LEU A 324 -6.66 18.29 -14.04
CA LEU A 324 -7.94 17.63 -14.36
C LEU A 324 -8.83 18.53 -15.23
N HIS A 325 -8.97 19.80 -14.87
CA HIS A 325 -9.78 20.77 -15.60
C HIS A 325 -9.21 21.04 -16.99
N ALA A 326 -7.89 21.17 -17.11
CA ALA A 326 -7.21 21.36 -18.40
C ALA A 326 -7.45 20.16 -19.33
N GLU A 327 -7.29 18.94 -18.84
CA GLU A 327 -7.50 17.73 -19.64
C GLU A 327 -8.96 17.55 -20.04
N ALA A 328 -9.90 17.81 -19.12
CA ALA A 328 -11.33 17.79 -19.43
C ALA A 328 -11.69 18.83 -20.51
N ALA A 329 -11.10 20.03 -20.46
CA ALA A 329 -11.33 21.07 -21.47
C ALA A 329 -10.70 20.75 -22.84
N ASN A 330 -9.62 19.97 -22.86
CA ASN A 330 -9.02 19.50 -24.12
C ASN A 330 -9.90 18.44 -24.82
N LEU A 331 -10.55 17.57 -24.04
CA LEU A 331 -11.32 16.44 -24.55
C LEU A 331 -12.81 16.76 -24.79
N LEU A 332 -13.38 17.67 -24.01
CA LEU A 332 -14.81 17.98 -23.99
C LEU A 332 -15.09 19.45 -24.36
N GLY A 333 -16.34 19.73 -24.76
CA GLY A 333 -16.78 21.09 -25.02
C GLY A 333 -16.85 21.96 -23.74
N PRO A 334 -16.81 23.31 -23.85
CA PRO A 334 -16.69 24.22 -22.71
C PRO A 334 -17.80 24.09 -21.66
N SER A 335 -19.01 23.70 -22.07
CA SER A 335 -20.15 23.50 -21.16
C SER A 335 -20.10 22.17 -20.42
N GLU A 336 -19.56 21.12 -21.03
CA GLU A 336 -19.49 19.78 -20.44
C GLU A 336 -18.24 19.60 -19.57
N SER A 337 -17.13 20.27 -19.93
CA SER A 337 -15.83 20.05 -19.27
C SER A 337 -15.85 20.40 -17.79
N GLN A 338 -16.49 21.51 -17.39
CA GLN A 338 -16.57 21.93 -16.00
C GLN A 338 -17.38 20.95 -15.13
N GLU A 339 -18.54 20.51 -15.63
CA GLU A 339 -19.40 19.56 -14.92
C GLU A 339 -18.72 18.20 -14.76
N VAL A 340 -18.16 17.66 -15.85
CA VAL A 340 -17.46 16.37 -15.82
C VAL A 340 -16.23 16.44 -14.93
N ALA A 341 -15.42 17.50 -15.01
CA ALA A 341 -14.25 17.65 -14.14
C ALA A 341 -14.63 17.74 -12.65
N GLY A 342 -15.70 18.44 -12.31
CA GLY A 342 -16.20 18.51 -10.93
C GLY A 342 -16.62 17.14 -10.39
N HIS A 343 -17.39 16.37 -11.16
CA HIS A 343 -17.78 15.01 -10.75
C HIS A 343 -16.58 14.06 -10.65
N LEU A 344 -15.60 14.16 -11.55
CA LEU A 344 -14.36 13.39 -11.45
C LEU A 344 -13.54 13.80 -10.23
N ALA A 345 -13.48 15.09 -9.87
CA ALA A 345 -12.76 15.56 -8.68
C ALA A 345 -13.29 14.92 -7.38
N ILE A 346 -14.61 14.73 -7.28
CA ILE A 346 -15.25 14.01 -6.16
C ILE A 346 -14.76 12.55 -6.14
N LEU A 347 -14.79 11.86 -7.28
CA LEU A 347 -14.34 10.45 -7.39
C LEU A 347 -12.84 10.28 -7.08
N LEU A 348 -12.02 11.27 -7.43
CA LEU A 348 -10.58 11.26 -7.18
C LEU A 348 -10.24 11.67 -5.72
N GLY A 349 -11.23 12.08 -4.93
CA GLY A 349 -11.04 12.59 -3.57
C GLY A 349 -10.33 13.95 -3.51
N LEU A 350 -10.29 14.68 -4.63
CA LEU A 350 -9.74 16.04 -4.73
C LEU A 350 -10.75 17.08 -4.22
N ASP A 351 -12.04 16.79 -4.36
CA ASP A 351 -13.12 17.55 -3.74
C ASP A 351 -13.80 16.69 -2.68
N ARG A 352 -13.54 16.99 -1.41
CA ARG A 352 -14.06 16.25 -0.25
C ARG A 352 -15.40 16.77 0.27
N GLU A 353 -15.78 17.98 -0.14
CA GLU A 353 -17.05 18.60 0.26
C GLU A 353 -18.12 18.43 -0.84
N GLY A 354 -17.68 18.21 -2.07
CA GLY A 354 -18.53 17.89 -3.20
C GLY A 354 -19.34 16.62 -2.97
N SER A 355 -20.66 16.75 -3.17
CA SER A 355 -21.57 15.62 -3.18
C SER A 355 -22.55 15.77 -4.34
N VAL A 356 -22.96 14.62 -4.89
CA VAL A 356 -24.04 14.55 -5.86
C VAL A 356 -25.27 13.93 -5.19
N ALA A 357 -26.45 14.36 -5.62
CA ALA A 357 -27.70 13.79 -5.12
C ALA A 357 -27.93 12.35 -5.63
N ASP A 358 -27.38 12.01 -6.79
CA ASP A 358 -27.57 10.72 -7.46
C ASP A 358 -26.23 10.16 -8.00
N ARG A 359 -25.99 8.88 -7.74
CA ARG A 359 -24.83 8.13 -8.24
C ARG A 359 -24.85 8.00 -9.76
N GLU A 360 -26.03 8.00 -10.39
CA GLU A 360 -26.15 7.95 -11.85
C GLU A 360 -25.49 9.15 -12.53
N THR A 361 -25.51 10.32 -11.89
CA THR A 361 -24.85 11.54 -12.40
C THR A 361 -23.33 11.35 -12.49
N LEU A 362 -22.70 10.73 -11.49
CA LEU A 362 -21.26 10.43 -11.54
C LEU A 362 -20.96 9.46 -12.69
N PHE A 363 -21.76 8.41 -12.84
CA PHE A 363 -21.58 7.43 -13.92
C PHE A 363 -21.78 8.04 -15.31
N PHE A 364 -22.69 8.99 -15.45
CA PHE A 364 -22.85 9.75 -16.69
C PHE A 364 -21.57 10.52 -17.02
N SER A 365 -21.01 11.26 -16.07
CA SER A 365 -19.75 12.01 -16.30
C SER A 365 -18.56 11.09 -16.56
N VAL A 366 -18.44 9.98 -15.83
CA VAL A 366 -17.43 8.94 -16.09
C VAL A 366 -17.55 8.41 -17.51
N ARG A 367 -18.75 8.05 -17.94
CA ARG A 367 -19.01 7.58 -19.31
C ARG A 367 -18.62 8.64 -20.34
N ARG A 368 -19.06 9.89 -20.16
CA ARG A 368 -18.74 11.00 -21.07
C ARG A 368 -17.23 11.23 -21.19
N PHE A 369 -16.51 11.16 -20.07
CA PHE A 369 -15.06 11.26 -20.05
C PHE A 369 -14.40 10.10 -20.83
N ILE A 370 -14.81 8.85 -20.58
CA ILE A 370 -14.27 7.68 -21.28
C ILE A 370 -14.56 7.75 -22.79
N GLU A 371 -15.78 8.16 -23.18
CA GLU A 371 -16.15 8.37 -24.59
C GLU A 371 -15.26 9.42 -25.26
N ALA A 372 -14.97 10.53 -24.58
CA ALA A 372 -14.10 11.58 -25.11
C ALA A 372 -12.64 11.12 -25.24
N VAL A 373 -12.13 10.42 -24.23
CA VAL A 373 -10.81 9.77 -24.26
C VAL A 373 -10.69 8.80 -25.43
N ALA A 374 -11.70 7.94 -25.63
CA ALA A 374 -11.71 6.95 -26.69
C ALA A 374 -11.93 7.57 -28.09
N GLY A 375 -12.61 8.73 -28.16
CA GLY A 375 -12.83 9.49 -29.39
C GLY A 375 -11.57 10.14 -29.95
N ASP A 376 -10.65 10.56 -29.07
CA ASP A 376 -9.32 11.05 -29.43
C ASP A 376 -8.43 9.91 -29.97
N ARG A 377 -8.31 8.81 -29.21
CA ARG A 377 -7.46 7.68 -29.56
C ARG A 377 -8.04 6.36 -29.01
N PRO A 378 -8.01 5.25 -29.78
CA PRO A 378 -8.39 3.94 -29.26
C PRO A 378 -7.65 3.64 -27.96
N THR A 379 -8.40 3.34 -26.91
CA THR A 379 -7.87 3.25 -25.54
C THR A 379 -8.24 1.92 -24.90
N MET A 380 -7.23 1.23 -24.36
CA MET A 380 -7.38 0.07 -23.50
C MET A 380 -7.36 0.51 -22.03
N LEU A 381 -8.50 0.35 -21.35
CA LEU A 381 -8.61 0.50 -19.89
C LEU A 381 -8.42 -0.87 -19.24
N VAL A 382 -7.39 -1.01 -18.41
CA VAL A 382 -7.12 -2.25 -17.65
C VAL A 382 -7.53 -2.07 -16.21
N PHE A 383 -8.41 -2.94 -15.73
CA PHE A 383 -8.79 -3.03 -14.32
C PHE A 383 -8.18 -4.31 -13.73
N GLU A 384 -7.20 -4.15 -12.84
CA GLU A 384 -6.57 -5.27 -12.13
C GLU A 384 -7.18 -5.48 -10.75
N ASP A 385 -7.16 -6.73 -10.30
CA ASP A 385 -7.61 -7.15 -8.97
C ASP A 385 -9.06 -6.72 -8.63
N VAL A 386 -9.95 -6.71 -9.63
CA VAL A 386 -11.38 -6.30 -9.53
C VAL A 386 -12.18 -7.01 -8.43
N HIS A 387 -11.70 -8.14 -7.92
CA HIS A 387 -12.28 -8.81 -6.75
C HIS A 387 -12.18 -8.00 -5.44
N TRP A 388 -11.34 -6.96 -5.42
CA TRP A 388 -11.26 -5.96 -4.34
C TRP A 388 -11.97 -4.64 -4.69
N ALA A 389 -12.65 -4.55 -5.84
CA ALA A 389 -13.41 -3.35 -6.20
C ALA A 389 -14.68 -3.21 -5.34
N ASP A 390 -15.06 -1.96 -5.09
CA ASP A 390 -16.18 -1.52 -4.26
C ASP A 390 -17.55 -1.46 -4.97
#